data_AF-A0A519ZGQ5-F1
#
_entry.id   AF-A0A519ZGQ5-F1
#
_cell.length_a   1.000
_cell.length_b   1.000
_cell.length_c   1.000
_cell.angle_alpha   90.00
_cell.angle_beta   90.00
_cell.angle_gamma   90.00
#
_symmetry.space_group_name_H-M   'P 1'
#
loop_
_entity.id
_entity.type
_entity.pdbx_description
1 polymer ?
#
loop_
_entity_poly.entity_id
_entity_poly.type
_entity_poly.pdbx_seq_one_letter_code
_entity_poly.pdbx_strand_id
1 'polypeptide(L)'
;MKQAILAQIRRLGGNTDGVTGASLQADLAAIVFKNPLYPAAYLTELTGVTEFWEQHQLLYRTARPAFDQQLLAHFFADQELPYGQAFFRKFLFTPFKEGSPDYGELEGLVTPDEIRQVVAGTDLDFMCICYSYGFPDHYFVCLTDADSENPAVYGTDHEVFFSEITKEGTLEEFFNGFVTPEDFLAAATKHLETQAAA
;
A
#
# COMPACT_ATOMS: atom_id res chain seq x y z
N MET A 1 8.05 16.27 -0.95
CA MET A 1 7.85 14.95 -1.61
C MET A 1 7.89 15.10 -3.13
N LYS A 2 8.62 14.20 -3.83
CA LYS A 2 8.77 14.23 -5.30
C LYS A 2 7.42 14.22 -6.02
N GLN A 3 7.32 15.00 -7.11
CA GLN A 3 6.10 15.08 -7.92
C GLN A 3 5.72 13.76 -8.59
N ALA A 4 6.70 12.91 -8.95
CA ALA A 4 6.44 11.59 -9.53
C ALA A 4 5.62 10.70 -8.57
N ILE A 5 5.95 10.73 -7.28
CA ILE A 5 5.23 10.00 -6.22
C ILE A 5 3.79 10.50 -6.12
N LEU A 6 3.60 11.83 -6.06
CA LEU A 6 2.28 12.43 -5.96
C LEU A 6 1.42 12.14 -7.20
N ALA A 7 2.01 12.13 -8.38
CA ALA A 7 1.34 11.76 -9.62
C ALA A 7 0.93 10.28 -9.60
N GLN A 8 1.81 9.39 -9.15
CA GLN A 8 1.49 7.96 -9.05
C GLN A 8 0.39 7.69 -8.03
N ILE A 9 0.43 8.30 -6.84
CA ILE A 9 -0.63 8.21 -5.84
C ILE A 9 -1.99 8.59 -6.45
N ARG A 10 -2.06 9.68 -7.22
CA ARG A 10 -3.30 10.09 -7.90
C ARG A 10 -3.79 9.07 -8.93
N ARG A 11 -2.87 8.46 -9.70
CA ARG A 11 -3.20 7.39 -10.65
C ARG A 11 -3.74 6.13 -9.96
N LEU A 12 -3.28 5.86 -8.74
CA LEU A 12 -3.78 4.77 -7.90
C LEU A 12 -5.12 5.11 -7.21
N GLY A 13 -5.71 6.28 -7.46
CA GLY A 13 -6.96 6.72 -6.83
C GLY A 13 -6.79 7.43 -5.48
N GLY A 14 -5.57 7.78 -5.09
CA GLY A 14 -5.28 8.56 -3.90
C GLY A 14 -5.45 10.06 -4.10
N ASN A 15 -5.72 10.79 -3.02
CA ASN A 15 -5.76 12.24 -2.95
C ASN A 15 -4.47 12.78 -2.30
N THR A 16 -3.88 13.81 -2.90
CA THR A 16 -2.67 14.49 -2.43
C THR A 16 -2.82 16.01 -2.32
N ASP A 17 -4.06 16.53 -2.31
CA ASP A 17 -4.36 17.96 -2.29
C ASP A 17 -3.87 18.65 -1.00
N GLY A 18 -3.74 17.89 0.10
CA GLY A 18 -3.21 18.37 1.37
C GLY A 18 -1.69 18.34 1.50
N VAL A 19 -0.97 17.84 0.49
CA VAL A 19 0.50 17.77 0.51
C VAL A 19 1.06 19.17 0.23
N THR A 20 1.88 19.68 1.15
CA THR A 20 2.35 21.08 1.12
C THR A 20 3.86 21.22 1.03
N GLY A 21 4.62 20.16 1.32
CA GLY A 21 6.08 20.22 1.44
C GLY A 21 6.55 20.77 2.78
N ALA A 22 5.67 20.93 3.77
CA ALA A 22 6.03 21.49 5.07
C ALA A 22 6.93 20.55 5.90
N SER A 23 6.65 19.25 5.87
CA SER A 23 7.49 18.19 6.44
C SER A 23 7.09 16.84 5.86
N LEU A 24 8.01 15.86 5.90
CA LEU A 24 7.72 14.49 5.45
C LEU A 24 6.53 13.90 6.22
N GLN A 25 6.49 14.08 7.54
CA GLN A 25 5.37 13.60 8.37
C GLN A 25 4.04 14.23 7.95
N ALA A 26 4.00 15.56 7.75
CA ALA A 26 2.78 16.25 7.37
C ALA A 26 2.31 15.83 5.97
N ASP A 27 3.24 15.67 5.03
CA ASP A 27 2.94 15.24 3.67
C ASP A 27 2.40 13.80 3.64
N LEU A 28 3.03 12.86 4.36
CA LEU A 28 2.53 11.49 4.46
C LEU A 28 1.14 11.42 5.12
N ALA A 29 0.92 12.20 6.18
CA ALA A 29 -0.37 12.27 6.86
C ALA A 29 -1.47 12.93 6.02
N ALA A 30 -1.10 13.77 5.05
CA ALA A 30 -2.05 14.44 4.16
C ALA A 30 -2.58 13.53 3.05
N ILE A 31 -1.87 12.45 2.70
CA ILE A 31 -2.31 11.48 1.69
C ILE A 31 -3.58 10.76 2.18
N VAL A 32 -4.53 10.56 1.26
CA VAL A 32 -5.77 9.82 1.54
C VAL A 32 -6.02 8.84 0.40
N PHE A 33 -6.21 7.57 0.74
CA PHE A 33 -6.83 6.59 -0.15
C PHE A 33 -8.22 6.23 0.38
N LYS A 34 -9.18 6.09 -0.54
CA LYS A 34 -10.51 5.55 -0.23
C LYS A 34 -10.68 4.11 -0.68
N ASN A 35 -9.70 3.62 -1.45
CA ASN A 35 -9.74 2.33 -2.10
C ASN A 35 -8.50 1.53 -1.66
N PRO A 36 -8.58 0.19 -1.63
CA PRO A 36 -7.41 -0.66 -1.48
C PRO A 36 -6.43 -0.48 -2.65
N LEU A 37 -5.19 -0.88 -2.40
CA LEU A 37 -4.10 -0.90 -3.37
C LEU A 37 -3.80 -2.35 -3.77
N TYR A 38 -3.72 -2.62 -5.07
CA TYR A 38 -3.41 -3.96 -5.57
C TYR A 38 -1.95 -4.03 -6.04
N PRO A 39 -1.12 -4.93 -5.48
CA PRO A 39 0.26 -5.09 -5.93
C PRO A 39 0.30 -5.64 -7.37
N ALA A 40 1.32 -5.33 -8.15
CA ALA A 40 1.46 -5.82 -9.52
C ALA A 40 1.43 -7.36 -9.62
N ALA A 41 1.93 -8.04 -8.59
CA ALA A 41 1.86 -9.50 -8.48
C ALA A 41 0.42 -10.03 -8.46
N TYR A 42 -0.57 -9.27 -7.98
CA TYR A 42 -1.98 -9.69 -7.98
C TYR A 42 -2.52 -9.96 -9.39
N LEU A 43 -1.98 -9.30 -10.43
CA LEU A 43 -2.45 -9.49 -11.81
C LEU A 43 -2.19 -10.89 -12.38
N THR A 44 -1.38 -11.71 -11.72
CA THR A 44 -1.13 -13.10 -12.15
C THR A 44 -2.19 -14.07 -11.62
N GLU A 45 -2.76 -13.80 -10.46
CA GLU A 45 -3.76 -14.66 -9.81
C GLU A 45 -5.18 -14.16 -10.03
N LEU A 46 -5.39 -12.84 -9.97
CA LEU A 46 -6.69 -12.18 -10.10
C LEU A 46 -7.75 -12.83 -9.19
N THR A 47 -7.36 -13.19 -7.98
CA THR A 47 -8.19 -13.88 -6.99
C THR A 47 -9.50 -13.13 -6.76
N GLY A 48 -10.64 -13.81 -6.92
CA GLY A 48 -11.98 -13.23 -6.81
C GLY A 48 -12.60 -12.77 -8.13
N VAL A 49 -11.81 -12.51 -9.18
CA VAL A 49 -12.33 -11.96 -10.45
C VAL A 49 -13.22 -12.97 -11.18
N THR A 50 -12.84 -14.24 -11.16
CA THR A 50 -13.61 -15.32 -11.78
C THR A 50 -14.96 -15.49 -11.06
N GLU A 51 -14.92 -15.53 -9.72
CA GLU A 51 -16.10 -15.68 -8.88
C GLU A 51 -17.06 -14.49 -9.06
N PHE A 52 -16.54 -13.27 -9.16
CA PHE A 52 -17.33 -12.09 -9.47
C PHE A 52 -18.00 -12.22 -10.85
N TRP A 53 -17.26 -12.67 -11.87
CA TRP A 53 -17.78 -12.86 -13.21
C TRP A 53 -18.89 -13.92 -13.27
N GLU A 54 -18.72 -15.05 -12.59
CA GLU A 54 -19.72 -16.12 -12.50
C GLU A 54 -21.07 -15.61 -11.97
N GLN A 55 -21.03 -14.69 -11.00
CA GLN A 55 -22.23 -14.06 -10.42
C GLN A 55 -22.86 -13.00 -11.33
N HIS A 56 -22.13 -12.50 -12.33
CA HIS A 56 -22.53 -11.37 -13.18
C HIS A 56 -22.47 -11.69 -14.69
N GLN A 57 -22.50 -12.97 -15.08
CA GLN A 57 -22.36 -13.40 -16.48
C GLN A 57 -23.37 -12.75 -17.44
N LEU A 58 -24.62 -12.55 -17.00
CA LEU A 58 -25.63 -11.89 -17.83
C LEU A 58 -25.22 -10.44 -18.13
N LEU A 59 -24.77 -9.70 -17.12
CA LEU A 59 -24.31 -8.32 -17.27
C LEU A 59 -23.07 -8.26 -18.16
N TYR A 60 -22.12 -9.17 -17.97
CA TYR A 60 -20.92 -9.30 -18.81
C TYR A 60 -21.27 -9.45 -20.30
N ARG A 61 -22.27 -10.27 -20.63
CA ARG A 61 -22.69 -10.55 -22.01
C ARG A 61 -23.56 -9.45 -22.62
N THR A 62 -24.36 -8.76 -21.81
CA THR A 62 -25.42 -7.86 -22.31
C THR A 62 -25.08 -6.38 -22.17
N ALA A 63 -24.20 -6.00 -21.24
CA ALA A 63 -23.85 -4.61 -20.97
C ALA A 63 -22.41 -4.50 -20.41
N ARG A 64 -21.42 -4.73 -21.28
CA ARG A 64 -20.00 -4.77 -20.88
C ARG A 64 -19.53 -3.52 -20.10
N PRO A 65 -19.84 -2.28 -20.51
CA PRO A 65 -19.43 -1.10 -19.74
C PRO A 65 -19.99 -1.07 -18.30
N ALA A 66 -21.21 -1.57 -18.10
CA ALA A 66 -21.81 -1.65 -16.77
C ALA A 66 -21.18 -2.75 -15.91
N PHE A 67 -20.79 -3.87 -16.53
CA PHE A 67 -20.00 -4.91 -15.85
C PHE A 67 -18.65 -4.36 -15.39
N ASP A 68 -17.90 -3.70 -16.28
CA ASP A 68 -16.57 -3.16 -15.97
C ASP A 68 -16.64 -2.16 -14.81
N GLN A 69 -17.67 -1.30 -14.80
CA GLN A 69 -17.92 -0.37 -13.70
C GLN A 69 -18.21 -1.10 -12.38
N GLN A 70 -19.04 -2.15 -12.39
CA GLN A 70 -19.35 -2.91 -11.18
C GLN A 70 -18.15 -3.72 -10.68
N LEU A 71 -17.34 -4.25 -11.59
CA LEU A 71 -16.10 -4.95 -11.25
C LEU A 71 -15.15 -4.00 -10.51
N LEU A 72 -14.88 -2.82 -11.08
CA LEU A 72 -14.03 -1.83 -10.41
C LEU A 72 -14.63 -1.36 -9.08
N ALA A 73 -15.94 -1.12 -9.03
CA ALA A 73 -16.62 -0.72 -7.81
C ALA A 73 -16.55 -1.80 -6.71
N HIS A 74 -16.49 -3.09 -7.08
CA HIS A 74 -16.32 -4.18 -6.13
C HIS A 74 -14.89 -4.25 -5.60
N PHE A 75 -13.90 -4.34 -6.48
CA PHE A 75 -12.50 -4.53 -6.05
C PHE A 75 -11.89 -3.27 -5.43
N PHE A 76 -12.26 -2.08 -5.89
CA PHE A 76 -11.75 -0.82 -5.35
C PHE A 76 -12.70 -0.17 -4.34
N ALA A 77 -13.69 -0.89 -3.80
CA ALA A 77 -14.48 -0.41 -2.67
C ALA A 77 -13.66 -0.36 -1.38
N ASP A 78 -14.07 0.51 -0.46
CA ASP A 78 -13.58 0.56 0.92
C ASP A 78 -14.04 -0.69 1.70
N GLN A 79 -13.37 -1.82 1.45
CA GLN A 79 -13.66 -3.11 2.07
C GLN A 79 -12.40 -3.94 2.28
N GLU A 80 -12.43 -4.79 3.30
CA GLU A 80 -11.32 -5.62 3.74
C GLU A 80 -11.51 -7.10 3.33
N LEU A 81 -12.02 -7.34 2.12
CA LEU A 81 -12.08 -8.70 1.57
C LEU A 81 -10.66 -9.20 1.25
N PRO A 82 -10.32 -10.47 1.54
CA PRO A 82 -8.95 -10.96 1.46
C PRO A 82 -8.54 -11.34 0.03
N TYR A 83 -8.45 -10.36 -0.88
CA TYR A 83 -7.95 -10.58 -2.25
C TYR A 83 -6.44 -10.36 -2.39
N GLY A 84 -5.71 -10.15 -1.29
CA GLY A 84 -4.27 -9.84 -1.33
C GLY A 84 -3.98 -8.37 -1.62
N GLN A 85 -4.94 -7.48 -1.37
CA GLN A 85 -4.72 -6.04 -1.40
C GLN A 85 -3.93 -5.53 -0.20
N ALA A 86 -3.34 -4.36 -0.37
CA ALA A 86 -2.76 -3.56 0.69
C ALA A 86 -3.64 -2.33 0.96
N PHE A 87 -3.55 -1.78 2.15
CA PHE A 87 -4.37 -0.65 2.57
C PHE A 87 -3.49 0.44 3.13
N PHE A 88 -3.64 1.63 2.55
CA PHE A 88 -2.97 2.80 3.06
C PHE A 88 -3.44 3.08 4.50
N ARG A 89 -2.48 3.24 5.40
CA ARG A 89 -2.68 3.68 6.78
C ARG A 89 -1.72 4.82 7.05
N LYS A 90 -2.07 5.67 8.02
CA LYS A 90 -1.27 6.83 8.36
C LYS A 90 -1.31 7.03 9.86
N PHE A 91 -0.44 6.31 10.55
CA PHE A 91 -0.24 6.52 11.96
C PHE A 91 1.23 6.71 12.26
N LEU A 92 1.47 7.60 13.19
CA LEU A 92 2.78 7.85 13.76
C LEU A 92 3.12 6.65 14.66
N PHE A 93 4.34 6.15 14.54
CA PHE A 93 4.88 5.06 15.36
C PHE A 93 6.23 5.51 15.91
N THR A 94 6.29 5.80 17.21
CA THR A 94 7.49 6.38 17.87
C THR A 94 7.98 5.52 19.03
N PRO A 95 8.44 4.28 18.78
CA PRO A 95 8.67 3.29 19.83
C PRO A 95 9.76 3.65 20.84
N PHE A 96 10.64 4.59 20.50
CA PHE A 96 11.78 5.00 21.33
C PHE A 96 11.61 6.39 21.96
N LYS A 97 10.45 7.02 21.78
CA LYS A 97 10.19 8.38 22.27
C LYS A 97 9.43 8.34 23.60
N GLU A 98 10.12 8.63 24.69
CA GLU A 98 9.53 8.63 26.03
C GLU A 98 8.28 9.51 26.10
N GLY A 99 7.19 8.97 26.67
CA GLY A 99 5.91 9.65 26.79
C GLY A 99 5.05 9.65 25.53
N SER A 100 5.48 9.03 24.43
CA SER A 100 4.62 8.75 23.28
C SER A 100 3.74 7.51 23.50
N PRO A 101 2.63 7.35 22.77
CA PRO A 101 1.75 6.19 22.92
C PRO A 101 2.43 4.85 22.65
N ASP A 102 3.40 4.82 21.73
CA ASP A 102 4.08 3.59 21.30
C ASP A 102 5.38 3.32 22.10
N TYR A 103 5.68 4.15 23.11
CA TYR A 103 6.92 4.02 23.84
C TYR A 103 7.01 2.66 24.53
N GLY A 104 8.05 1.91 24.19
CA GLY A 104 8.30 0.57 24.73
C GLY A 104 7.65 -0.58 23.95
N GLU A 105 6.93 -0.32 22.86
CA GLU A 105 6.32 -1.37 22.01
C GLU A 105 7.36 -2.37 21.44
N LEU A 106 8.62 -1.94 21.33
CA LEU A 106 9.73 -2.78 20.86
C LEU A 106 10.64 -3.31 21.98
N GLU A 107 10.32 -3.06 23.26
CA GLU A 107 11.14 -3.50 24.38
C GLU A 107 11.26 -5.02 24.43
N GLY A 108 12.50 -5.52 24.49
CA GLY A 108 12.80 -6.95 24.51
C GLY A 108 12.69 -7.66 23.16
N LEU A 109 12.23 -6.96 22.10
CA LEU A 109 12.18 -7.48 20.74
C LEU A 109 13.40 -7.07 19.92
N VAL A 110 13.72 -5.76 19.92
CA VAL A 110 14.82 -5.21 19.14
C VAL A 110 15.36 -3.94 19.80
N THR A 111 16.64 -3.67 19.60
CA THR A 111 17.32 -2.45 20.06
C THR A 111 17.41 -1.39 18.96
N PRO A 112 17.52 -0.10 19.31
CA PRO A 112 17.80 0.96 18.34
C PRO A 112 19.01 0.68 17.45
N ASP A 113 20.06 0.06 17.99
CA ASP A 113 21.29 -0.22 17.26
C ASP A 113 21.11 -1.33 16.21
N GLU A 114 20.24 -2.31 16.47
CA GLU A 114 19.87 -3.33 15.48
C GLU A 114 19.04 -2.71 14.35
N ILE A 115 18.05 -1.87 14.66
CA ILE A 115 17.24 -1.17 13.63
C ILE A 115 18.13 -0.30 12.75
N ARG A 116 19.13 0.39 13.32
CA ARG A 116 20.08 1.24 12.56
C ARG A 116 20.99 0.46 11.62
N GLN A 117 21.06 -0.87 11.70
CA GLN A 117 21.76 -1.67 10.69
C GLN A 117 21.02 -1.66 9.34
N VAL A 118 19.72 -1.37 9.35
CA VAL A 118 18.85 -1.37 8.17
C VAL A 118 18.29 0.03 7.88
N VAL A 119 17.89 0.76 8.91
CA VAL A 119 17.24 2.07 8.81
C VAL A 119 18.26 3.20 8.89
N ALA A 120 18.21 4.13 7.92
CA ALA A 120 19.19 5.20 7.76
C ALA A 120 18.83 6.53 8.46
N GLY A 121 17.71 6.59 9.18
CA GLY A 121 17.27 7.80 9.89
C GLY A 121 17.98 8.04 11.22
N THR A 122 18.07 9.31 11.62
CA THR A 122 18.69 9.71 12.90
C THR A 122 17.80 9.42 14.09
N ASP A 123 16.54 9.83 13.99
CA ASP A 123 15.50 9.56 14.99
C ASP A 123 14.65 8.40 14.46
N LEU A 124 14.51 7.36 15.27
CA LEU A 124 13.72 6.16 14.95
C LEU A 124 12.22 6.42 15.19
N ASP A 125 11.74 7.54 14.66
CA ASP A 125 10.34 7.93 14.58
C ASP A 125 9.85 7.58 13.18
N PHE A 126 8.73 6.85 13.08
CA PHE A 126 8.24 6.29 11.83
C PHE A 126 6.81 6.73 11.54
N MET A 127 6.45 6.76 10.26
CA MET A 127 5.06 6.73 9.81
C MET A 127 4.78 5.36 9.22
N CYS A 128 3.79 4.65 9.76
CA CYS A 128 3.23 3.51 9.04
C CYS A 128 2.40 4.05 7.87
N ILE A 129 2.70 3.60 6.65
CA ILE A 129 2.07 4.05 5.41
C ILE A 129 1.12 3.00 4.82
N CYS A 130 1.28 1.72 5.16
CA CYS A 130 0.49 0.66 4.57
C CYS A 130 0.49 -0.59 5.46
N TYR A 131 -0.58 -1.38 5.39
CA TYR A 131 -0.53 -2.79 5.79
C TYR A 131 -1.11 -3.70 4.70
N SER A 132 -0.77 -4.98 4.72
CA SER A 132 -1.26 -6.00 3.78
C SER A 132 -1.56 -7.33 4.49
N TYR A 133 -2.11 -8.31 3.77
CA TYR A 133 -2.46 -9.63 4.34
C TYR A 133 -1.32 -10.67 4.30
N GLY A 134 -0.13 -10.31 3.82
CA GLY A 134 1.01 -11.24 3.71
C GLY A 134 2.32 -10.55 4.04
N PHE A 135 3.37 -11.33 4.30
CA PHE A 135 4.68 -10.79 4.62
C PHE A 135 5.32 -10.07 3.42
N PRO A 136 5.90 -8.87 3.60
CA PRO A 136 5.77 -8.00 4.77
C PRO A 136 4.36 -7.40 4.86
N ASP A 137 3.79 -7.38 6.06
CA ASP A 137 2.42 -6.96 6.27
C ASP A 137 2.29 -5.53 6.80
N HIS A 138 3.38 -4.88 7.23
CA HIS A 138 3.40 -3.45 7.58
C HIS A 138 4.56 -2.73 6.90
N TYR A 139 4.30 -1.50 6.47
CA TYR A 139 5.26 -0.69 5.74
C TYR A 139 5.45 0.66 6.41
N PHE A 140 6.69 1.01 6.68
CA PHE A 140 7.09 2.19 7.43
C PHE A 140 8.03 3.09 6.64
N VAL A 141 7.94 4.40 6.91
CA VAL A 141 8.91 5.40 6.49
C VAL A 141 9.51 6.04 7.73
N CYS A 142 10.84 6.08 7.82
CA CYS A 142 11.51 6.82 8.87
C CYS A 142 11.40 8.32 8.60
N LEU A 143 10.91 9.11 9.56
CA LEU A 143 10.63 10.52 9.38
C LEU A 143 11.89 11.39 9.26
N THR A 144 13.04 10.85 9.65
CA THR A 144 14.35 11.49 9.56
C THR A 144 15.24 10.89 8.46
N ASP A 145 14.64 10.20 7.49
CA ASP A 145 15.35 9.79 6.28
C ASP A 145 16.03 11.01 5.61
N ALA A 146 17.27 10.81 5.16
CA ALA A 146 18.06 11.86 4.53
C ALA A 146 17.45 12.35 3.21
N ASP A 147 16.74 11.49 2.46
CA ASP A 147 15.99 11.86 1.27
C ASP A 147 14.50 12.04 1.60
N SER A 148 14.17 13.17 2.27
CA SER A 148 12.78 13.51 2.58
C SER A 148 11.86 13.67 1.34
N GLU A 149 12.42 13.82 0.14
CA GLU A 149 11.65 13.91 -1.08
C GLU A 149 11.27 12.53 -1.64
N ASN A 150 12.06 11.50 -1.35
CA ASN A 150 11.83 10.11 -1.76
C ASN A 150 12.45 9.12 -0.75
N PRO A 151 11.88 9.05 0.47
CA PRO A 151 12.48 8.32 1.57
C PRO A 151 12.45 6.81 1.30
N ALA A 152 13.26 6.05 2.04
CA ALA A 152 13.18 4.61 2.02
C ALA A 152 11.86 4.11 2.66
N VAL A 153 11.34 3.01 2.12
CA VAL A 153 10.25 2.24 2.71
C VAL A 153 10.82 0.97 3.31
N TYR A 154 10.35 0.65 4.51
CA TYR A 154 10.75 -0.51 5.28
C TYR A 154 9.57 -1.43 5.52
N GLY A 155 9.73 -2.72 5.22
CA GLY A 155 8.73 -3.75 5.41
C GLY A 155 9.02 -4.52 6.69
N THR A 156 7.97 -4.98 7.35
CA THR A 156 8.08 -5.83 8.52
C THR A 156 6.82 -6.69 8.70
N ASP A 157 6.91 -7.67 9.58
CA ASP A 157 5.81 -8.53 10.01
C ASP A 157 5.22 -8.00 11.33
N HIS A 158 3.91 -7.98 11.48
CA HIS A 158 3.27 -7.50 12.71
C HIS A 158 3.42 -8.45 13.91
N GLU A 159 3.73 -9.73 13.70
CA GLU A 159 3.95 -10.71 14.77
C GLU A 159 5.31 -10.55 15.42
N VAL A 160 6.33 -10.20 14.62
CA VAL A 160 7.72 -10.07 15.10
C VAL A 160 8.26 -8.64 15.05
N PHE A 161 7.46 -7.71 14.53
CA PHE A 161 7.80 -6.29 14.32
C PHE A 161 9.23 -6.15 13.77
N PHE A 162 9.96 -5.15 14.26
CA PHE A 162 11.23 -4.71 13.70
C PHE A 162 12.39 -5.68 13.98
N SER A 163 12.15 -6.84 14.58
CA SER A 163 13.14 -7.92 14.59
C SER A 163 13.37 -8.50 13.19
N GLU A 164 12.39 -8.38 12.29
CA GLU A 164 12.50 -8.69 10.86
C GLU A 164 12.12 -7.46 10.02
N ILE A 165 12.93 -6.41 10.11
CA ILE A 165 12.78 -5.21 9.27
C ILE A 165 13.65 -5.32 8.01
N THR A 166 13.05 -5.12 6.85
CA THR A 166 13.72 -5.13 5.55
C THR A 166 13.52 -3.82 4.82
N LYS A 167 14.47 -3.45 3.95
CA LYS A 167 14.33 -2.28 3.08
C LYS A 167 13.68 -2.70 1.77
N GLU A 168 12.50 -2.17 1.49
CA GLU A 168 11.68 -2.51 0.31
C GLU A 168 12.01 -1.66 -0.92
N GLY A 169 12.77 -0.58 -0.72
CA GLY A 169 13.13 0.37 -1.77
C GLY A 169 12.84 1.80 -1.33
N THR A 170 12.61 2.67 -2.30
CA THR A 170 12.18 4.06 -2.11
C THR A 170 10.65 4.17 -2.12
N LEU A 171 10.12 5.28 -1.62
CA LEU A 171 8.68 5.57 -1.64
C LEU A 171 8.12 5.60 -3.07
N GLU A 172 8.91 6.08 -4.03
CA GLU A 172 8.58 6.03 -5.45
C GLU A 172 8.47 4.60 -5.97
N GLU A 173 9.45 3.74 -5.68
CA GLU A 173 9.43 2.32 -6.07
C GLU A 173 8.25 1.58 -5.43
N PHE A 174 7.97 1.85 -4.14
CA PHE A 174 6.85 1.28 -3.42
C PHE A 174 5.50 1.57 -4.12
N PHE A 175 5.20 2.85 -4.41
CA PHE A 175 3.96 3.19 -5.10
C PHE A 175 3.91 2.73 -6.57
N ASN A 176 5.07 2.61 -7.22
CA ASN A 176 5.15 2.02 -8.57
C ASN A 176 4.91 0.49 -8.58
N GLY A 177 5.00 -0.16 -7.41
CA GLY A 177 4.67 -1.58 -7.25
C GLY A 177 3.17 -1.89 -7.30
N PHE A 178 2.30 -0.88 -7.28
CA PHE A 178 0.84 -1.04 -7.32
C PHE A 178 0.25 -0.76 -8.70
N VAL A 179 -0.91 -1.37 -8.97
CA VAL A 179 -1.60 -1.26 -10.26
C VAL A 179 -2.69 -0.21 -10.21
N THR A 180 -2.90 0.47 -11.34
CA THR A 180 -4.03 1.39 -11.50
C THR A 180 -5.34 0.61 -11.73
N PRO A 181 -6.51 1.22 -11.47
CA PRO A 181 -7.80 0.63 -11.84
C PRO A 181 -7.88 0.25 -13.33
N GLU A 182 -7.27 1.04 -14.21
CA GLU A 182 -7.20 0.74 -15.64
C GLU A 182 -6.35 -0.50 -15.95
N ASP A 183 -5.18 -0.62 -15.32
CA ASP A 183 -4.30 -1.79 -15.48
C ASP A 183 -4.99 -3.07 -14.95
N PHE A 184 -5.65 -2.97 -13.80
CA PHE A 184 -6.47 -4.04 -13.24
C PHE A 184 -7.56 -4.47 -14.22
N LEU A 185 -8.34 -3.53 -14.75
CA LEU A 185 -9.46 -3.83 -15.64
C LEU A 185 -8.98 -4.50 -16.94
N ALA A 186 -7.84 -4.05 -17.47
CA ALA A 186 -7.24 -4.64 -18.66
C ALA A 186 -6.80 -6.10 -18.42
N ALA A 187 -6.14 -6.37 -17.29
CA ALA A 187 -5.74 -7.72 -16.91
C ALA A 187 -6.94 -8.64 -16.65
N ALA A 188 -7.93 -8.16 -15.88
CA ALA A 188 -9.16 -8.88 -15.60
C ALA A 188 -9.93 -9.22 -16.87
N THR A 189 -10.03 -8.28 -17.82
CA THR A 189 -10.67 -8.51 -19.11
C THR A 189 -9.99 -9.64 -19.88
N LYS A 190 -8.67 -9.60 -20.00
CA LYS A 190 -7.88 -10.64 -20.70
C LYS A 190 -8.04 -12.01 -20.05
N HIS A 191 -8.06 -12.06 -18.71
CA HIS A 191 -8.28 -13.28 -17.94
C HIS A 191 -9.65 -13.88 -18.21
N LEU A 192 -10.71 -13.07 -18.15
CA LEU A 192 -12.09 -13.51 -18.38
C LEU A 192 -12.35 -13.93 -19.83
N GLU A 193 -11.71 -13.29 -20.81
CA GLU A 193 -11.77 -13.71 -22.22
C GLU A 193 -11.14 -15.09 -22.43
N THR A 194 -10.02 -15.38 -21.75
CA THR A 194 -9.37 -16.69 -21.79
C THR A 194 -10.26 -17.76 -21.17
N GLN A 195 -10.92 -17.45 -20.04
CA GLN A 195 -11.85 -18.37 -19.39
C GLN A 195 -13.11 -18.63 -20.21
N ALA A 196 -13.70 -17.59 -20.83
CA ALA A 196 -14.90 -17.73 -21.63
C ALA A 196 -14.67 -18.52 -22.94
N ALA A 197 -13.41 -18.68 -23.36
CA ALA A 197 -13.01 -19.45 -24.54
C ALA A 197 -12.63 -20.92 -24.22
N ALA A 198 -12.46 -21.28 -22.94
CA ALA A 198 -12.16 -22.62 -22.46
C ALA A 198 -13.43 -23.44 -22.23
#